data_AF-M0IES8-F1
#
_entry.id   AF-M0IES8-F1
#
_cell.length_a   1.000
_cell.length_b   1.000
_cell.length_c   1.000
_cell.angle_alpha   90.00
_cell.angle_beta   90.00
_cell.angle_gamma   90.00
#
_symmetry.space_group_name_H-M   'P 1'
#
loop_
_entity.id
_entity.type
_entity.pdbx_description
1 polymer ?
#
loop_
_entity_poly.entity_id
_entity_poly.type
_entity_poly.pdbx_seq_one_letter_code
_entity_poly.pdbx_strand_id
1 'polypeptide(L)'
;MDLDVVAYTDHDTMGFFIPPSLQRALMHGWYFDRSRRVAERFNDPGEFVTLVGYEWTKQPNCGGHVNVYFEDSDDAVLLDSRGGTTDTYEKLWSRLREFESTRDSRVVTIPHHPTERMYPFDFSAVEYDDELAPLVEVYSQWGSGELPGDEGNPFPLAMGRGEADEPGHFVRDALSMGHRVGLVAGADYHGPHPGHSLIHADPHLPSVREWVDDGVGWSSIWRVWNERSYPGGLSAFRAPELTREAVFESLRSRRVYGTTQPHRILASLSVGGVEPGENDSSLRLAARDEPRKVEVEVAGTAPLERVEMVKNGETWRSHAITSDPDAPLSAYTATVSWTDDDPVEGTVWDDDRRSAADAYYLRVTQVPRDCEFPGTAWAGPVWVEPPD
;
A
#
# COMPACT_ATOMS: atom_id res chain seq x y z
N MET A 1 18.26 3.82 7.73
CA MET A 1 17.30 2.80 8.20
C MET A 1 17.50 1.61 7.30
N ASP A 2 17.78 0.43 7.83
CA ASP A 2 18.08 -0.72 6.97
C ASP A 2 16.77 -1.34 6.47
N LEU A 3 16.61 -1.40 5.15
CA LEU A 3 15.49 -2.03 4.46
C LEU A 3 16.01 -3.30 3.80
N ASP A 4 15.20 -4.36 3.79
CA ASP A 4 15.50 -5.59 3.06
C ASP A 4 15.06 -5.51 1.59
N VAL A 5 14.04 -4.69 1.29
CA VAL A 5 13.45 -4.54 -0.04
C VAL A 5 13.27 -3.06 -0.39
N VAL A 6 13.62 -2.68 -1.62
CA VAL A 6 13.36 -1.34 -2.17
C VAL A 6 12.84 -1.43 -3.60
N ALA A 7 11.88 -0.58 -3.93
CA ALA A 7 11.49 -0.28 -5.30
C ALA A 7 11.57 1.23 -5.52
N TYR A 8 12.16 1.65 -6.63
CA TYR A 8 12.25 3.06 -7.01
C TYR A 8 11.34 3.31 -8.21
N THR A 9 10.17 3.90 -7.96
CA THR A 9 9.07 4.00 -8.92
C THR A 9 8.86 5.43 -9.39
N ASP A 10 9.79 5.95 -10.19
CA ASP A 10 9.63 7.30 -10.73
C ASP A 10 8.44 7.40 -11.70
N HIS A 11 7.83 8.58 -11.74
CA HIS A 11 6.73 8.89 -12.65
C HIS A 11 7.11 8.76 -14.12
N ASP A 12 6.22 8.14 -14.89
CA ASP A 12 6.34 8.05 -16.34
C ASP A 12 6.23 9.41 -17.07
N THR A 13 5.37 10.31 -16.57
CA THR A 13 4.95 11.51 -17.30
C THR A 13 4.57 12.72 -16.41
N MET A 14 4.81 12.70 -15.10
CA MET A 14 4.39 13.79 -14.20
C MET A 14 5.01 15.14 -14.58
N GLY A 15 4.18 16.19 -14.57
CA GLY A 15 4.62 17.53 -14.92
C GLY A 15 4.18 18.59 -13.93
N PHE A 16 5.17 19.30 -13.40
CA PHE A 16 4.96 20.52 -12.63
C PHE A 16 6.06 21.54 -12.95
N PHE A 17 7.34 21.10 -12.92
CA PHE A 17 8.50 21.91 -13.33
C PHE A 17 9.17 21.40 -14.61
N ILE A 18 9.17 20.09 -14.82
CA ILE A 18 9.55 19.46 -16.08
C ILE A 18 8.27 19.31 -16.91
N PRO A 19 8.21 19.79 -18.16
CA PRO A 19 7.07 19.54 -19.03
C PRO A 19 6.79 18.02 -19.13
N PRO A 20 5.53 17.55 -19.00
CA PRO A 20 5.19 16.12 -19.10
C PRO A 20 5.80 15.41 -20.32
N SER A 21 5.88 16.11 -21.46
CA SER A 21 6.47 15.61 -22.68
C SER A 21 7.98 15.38 -22.59
N LEU A 22 8.68 16.21 -21.81
CA LEU A 22 10.12 16.07 -21.56
C LEU A 22 10.39 14.92 -20.60
N GLN A 23 9.64 14.81 -19.49
CA GLN A 23 9.74 13.66 -18.57
C GLN A 23 9.51 12.34 -19.32
N ARG A 24 8.43 12.28 -20.10
CA ARG A 24 8.13 11.13 -20.96
C ARG A 24 9.28 10.80 -21.91
N ALA A 25 9.87 11.80 -22.56
CA ALA A 25 10.99 11.59 -23.47
C ALA A 25 12.25 11.06 -22.76
N LEU A 26 12.51 11.50 -21.53
CA LEU A 26 13.62 10.99 -20.70
C LEU A 26 13.38 9.54 -20.27
N MET A 27 12.18 9.24 -19.79
CA MET A 27 11.75 7.89 -19.39
C MET A 27 11.92 6.87 -20.51
N HIS A 28 11.41 7.19 -21.71
CA HIS A 28 11.55 6.37 -22.90
C HIS A 28 12.97 6.36 -23.49
N GLY A 29 13.74 7.43 -23.30
CA GLY A 29 15.05 7.60 -23.94
C GLY A 29 16.17 6.83 -23.25
N TRP A 30 16.28 6.94 -21.93
CA TRP A 30 17.38 6.30 -21.18
C TRP A 30 17.06 6.04 -19.71
N TYR A 31 16.11 6.77 -19.13
CA TYR A 31 15.96 6.80 -17.67
C TYR A 31 15.40 5.49 -17.14
N PHE A 32 14.31 4.96 -17.73
CA PHE A 32 13.73 3.70 -17.28
C PHE A 32 14.73 2.53 -17.40
N ASP A 33 15.44 2.46 -18.52
CA ASP A 33 16.51 1.48 -18.76
C ASP A 33 17.70 1.65 -17.77
N ARG A 34 18.02 2.88 -17.35
CA ARG A 34 18.96 3.10 -16.24
C ARG A 34 18.39 2.59 -14.92
N SER A 35 17.12 2.88 -14.59
CA SER A 35 16.49 2.41 -13.36
C SER A 35 16.50 0.88 -13.28
N ARG A 36 16.17 0.20 -14.39
CA ARG A 36 16.29 -1.25 -14.54
C ARG A 36 17.69 -1.77 -14.20
N ARG A 37 18.73 -1.21 -14.82
CA ARG A 37 20.13 -1.58 -14.56
C ARG A 37 20.57 -1.29 -13.12
N VAL A 38 20.08 -0.20 -12.53
CA VAL A 38 20.42 0.15 -11.14
C VAL A 38 19.79 -0.85 -10.19
N ALA A 39 18.51 -1.18 -10.34
CA ALA A 39 17.86 -2.23 -9.57
C ALA A 39 18.65 -3.54 -9.69
N GLU A 40 18.90 -4.01 -10.91
CA GLU A 40 19.64 -5.26 -11.12
C GLU A 40 21.04 -5.25 -10.49
N ARG A 41 21.78 -4.14 -10.62
CA ARG A 41 23.12 -4.01 -10.04
C ARG A 41 23.15 -4.12 -8.52
N PHE A 42 22.11 -3.63 -7.84
CA PHE A 42 22.05 -3.60 -6.38
C PHE A 42 21.24 -4.74 -5.78
N ASN A 43 20.62 -5.58 -6.61
CA ASN A 43 19.93 -6.77 -6.13
C ASN A 43 20.94 -7.83 -5.66
N ASP A 44 20.90 -8.13 -4.36
CA ASP A 44 21.73 -9.12 -3.70
C ASP A 44 20.83 -10.11 -2.93
N PRO A 45 20.38 -11.21 -3.58
CA PRO A 45 19.49 -12.18 -2.97
C PRO A 45 20.06 -12.73 -1.65
N GLY A 46 19.27 -12.65 -0.58
CA GLY A 46 19.66 -13.02 0.78
C GLY A 46 20.10 -11.85 1.66
N GLU A 47 20.42 -10.68 1.09
CA GLU A 47 20.81 -9.47 1.84
C GLU A 47 19.97 -8.24 1.50
N PHE A 48 19.71 -7.96 0.22
CA PHE A 48 18.97 -6.78 -0.21
C PHE A 48 18.32 -6.99 -1.58
N VAL A 49 16.99 -6.94 -1.64
CA VAL A 49 16.23 -7.17 -2.88
C VAL A 49 15.75 -5.85 -3.46
N THR A 50 15.91 -5.69 -4.77
CA THR A 50 15.32 -4.58 -5.50
C THR A 50 14.19 -5.06 -6.40
N LEU A 51 13.10 -4.30 -6.45
CA LEU A 51 12.05 -4.47 -7.44
C LEU A 51 12.20 -3.41 -8.54
N VAL A 52 11.94 -3.80 -9.78
CA VAL A 52 11.86 -2.87 -10.91
C VAL A 52 10.42 -2.41 -11.07
N GLY A 53 10.24 -1.10 -11.14
CA GLY A 53 8.93 -0.53 -11.42
C GLY A 53 8.99 0.92 -11.85
N TYR A 54 7.82 1.46 -12.11
CA TYR A 54 7.59 2.88 -12.36
C TYR A 54 6.20 3.25 -11.88
N GLU A 55 5.96 4.52 -11.64
CA GLU A 55 4.64 5.00 -11.34
C GLU A 55 3.96 5.45 -12.65
N TRP A 56 2.85 4.80 -12.97
CA TRP A 56 1.97 5.18 -14.07
C TRP A 56 1.12 6.36 -13.60
N THR A 57 1.39 7.54 -14.15
CA THR A 57 0.97 8.79 -13.52
C THR A 57 -0.02 9.56 -14.39
N LYS A 58 -1.28 9.61 -13.96
CA LYS A 58 -2.28 10.50 -14.55
C LYS A 58 -2.01 11.96 -14.24
N GLN A 59 -2.38 12.82 -15.19
CA GLN A 59 -2.35 14.26 -15.00
C GLN A 59 -3.54 14.69 -14.11
N PRO A 60 -3.48 15.88 -13.48
CA PRO A 60 -4.51 16.34 -12.56
C PRO A 60 -5.93 16.20 -13.09
N ASN A 61 -6.84 15.68 -12.25
CA ASN A 61 -8.26 15.48 -12.50
C ASN A 61 -8.57 14.52 -13.68
N CYS A 62 -7.63 13.65 -14.04
CA CYS A 62 -7.79 12.67 -15.14
C CYS A 62 -7.65 11.21 -14.67
N GLY A 63 -7.79 10.96 -13.37
CA GLY A 63 -7.55 9.69 -12.69
C GLY A 63 -6.35 9.77 -11.73
N GLY A 64 -6.16 8.69 -10.99
CA GLY A 64 -5.11 8.48 -10.01
C GLY A 64 -3.91 7.72 -10.55
N HIS A 65 -3.01 7.40 -9.64
CA HIS A 65 -1.70 6.84 -9.96
C HIS A 65 -1.65 5.36 -9.62
N VAL A 66 -0.86 4.61 -10.37
CA VAL A 66 -0.70 3.17 -10.19
C VAL A 66 0.78 2.83 -10.30
N ASN A 67 1.35 2.23 -9.27
CA ASN A 67 2.69 1.69 -9.36
C ASN A 67 2.67 0.37 -10.14
N VAL A 68 3.57 0.22 -11.12
CA VAL A 68 3.71 -0.99 -11.95
C VAL A 68 5.05 -1.63 -11.62
N TYR A 69 5.02 -2.87 -11.12
CA TYR A 69 6.19 -3.65 -10.73
C TYR A 69 6.35 -4.89 -11.61
N PHE A 70 7.57 -5.17 -12.03
CA PHE A 70 7.93 -6.35 -12.80
C PHE A 70 8.78 -7.30 -11.97
N GLU A 71 8.54 -8.59 -12.13
CA GLU A 71 9.34 -9.63 -11.51
C GLU A 71 10.75 -9.64 -12.09
N ASP A 72 10.88 -9.66 -13.42
CA ASP A 72 12.17 -9.68 -14.10
C ASP A 72 12.55 -8.28 -14.62
N SER A 73 13.72 -7.81 -14.19
CA SER A 73 14.30 -6.56 -14.65
C SER A 73 14.66 -6.58 -16.13
N ASP A 74 14.90 -7.74 -16.75
CA ASP A 74 15.28 -7.88 -18.17
C ASP A 74 14.06 -7.82 -19.11
N ASP A 75 12.89 -8.17 -18.62
CA ASP A 75 11.64 -8.10 -19.39
C ASP A 75 10.87 -6.78 -19.17
N ALA A 76 11.07 -6.10 -18.04
CA ALA A 76 10.31 -4.90 -17.65
C ALA A 76 10.11 -3.86 -18.76
N VAL A 77 8.88 -3.46 -19.07
CA VAL A 77 8.59 -2.48 -20.15
C VAL A 77 7.99 -1.19 -19.60
N LEU A 78 8.26 -0.06 -20.25
CA LEU A 78 7.59 1.20 -19.92
C LEU A 78 6.31 1.34 -20.75
N LEU A 79 5.15 1.20 -20.10
CA LEU A 79 3.84 1.49 -20.67
C LEU A 79 3.32 2.80 -20.06
N ASP A 80 3.44 3.92 -20.77
CA ASP A 80 3.15 5.24 -20.19
C ASP A 80 1.67 5.64 -20.25
N SER A 81 1.24 6.46 -19.29
CA SER A 81 -0.14 6.93 -19.07
C SER A 81 -0.70 7.86 -20.14
N ARG A 82 0.16 8.30 -21.07
CA ARG A 82 -0.17 9.15 -22.21
C ARG A 82 -0.10 8.40 -23.53
N GLY A 83 0.22 7.10 -23.52
CA GLY A 83 0.18 6.24 -24.69
C GLY A 83 -1.26 5.91 -25.07
N GLY A 84 -1.63 6.07 -26.35
CA GLY A 84 -3.04 5.89 -26.77
C GLY A 84 -3.64 4.48 -26.54
N THR A 85 -2.78 3.48 -26.29
CA THR A 85 -3.16 2.10 -25.97
C THR A 85 -2.99 1.77 -24.48
N THR A 86 -2.64 2.75 -23.65
CA THR A 86 -2.27 2.61 -22.22
C THR A 86 -2.72 3.83 -21.42
N ASP A 87 -3.69 4.61 -21.92
CA ASP A 87 -4.18 5.86 -21.35
C ASP A 87 -5.51 5.70 -20.57
N THR A 88 -5.88 4.48 -20.21
CA THR A 88 -6.88 4.16 -19.18
C THR A 88 -6.38 2.97 -18.36
N TYR A 89 -6.98 2.70 -17.19
CA TYR A 89 -6.57 1.55 -16.37
C TYR A 89 -6.80 0.23 -17.09
N GLU A 90 -7.96 0.07 -17.74
CA GLU A 90 -8.34 -1.14 -18.48
C GLU A 90 -7.40 -1.37 -19.67
N LYS A 91 -7.01 -0.29 -20.36
CA LYS A 91 -6.02 -0.36 -21.45
C LYS A 91 -4.64 -0.75 -20.92
N LEU A 92 -4.19 -0.14 -19.81
CA LEU A 92 -2.94 -0.49 -19.16
C LEU A 92 -2.94 -1.98 -18.78
N TRP A 93 -3.95 -2.44 -18.03
CA TRP A 93 -4.08 -3.82 -17.59
C TRP A 93 -4.20 -4.79 -18.76
N SER A 94 -4.95 -4.46 -19.81
CA SER A 94 -5.00 -5.27 -21.05
C SER A 94 -3.62 -5.46 -21.68
N ARG A 95 -2.80 -4.39 -21.75
CA ARG A 95 -1.43 -4.48 -22.26
C ARG A 95 -0.50 -5.26 -21.33
N LEU A 96 -0.72 -5.20 -20.02
CA LEU A 96 0.02 -5.98 -19.04
C LEU A 96 -0.35 -7.47 -19.07
N ARG A 97 -1.62 -7.82 -19.29
CA ARG A 97 -2.04 -9.21 -19.56
C ARG A 97 -1.40 -9.76 -20.82
N GLU A 98 -1.32 -8.95 -21.88
CA GLU A 98 -0.61 -9.35 -23.09
C GLU A 98 0.88 -9.57 -22.80
N PHE A 99 1.50 -8.68 -22.02
CA PHE A 99 2.89 -8.83 -21.58
C PHE A 99 3.11 -10.19 -20.90
N GLU A 100 2.29 -10.56 -19.90
CA GLU A 100 2.42 -11.84 -19.21
C GLU A 100 2.12 -13.05 -20.11
N SER A 101 1.17 -12.94 -21.04
CA SER A 101 0.86 -14.06 -21.95
C SER A 101 1.96 -14.32 -22.99
N THR A 102 2.88 -13.37 -23.18
CA THR A 102 3.92 -13.42 -24.22
C THR A 102 5.34 -13.54 -23.68
N ARG A 103 5.52 -13.46 -22.36
CA ARG A 103 6.82 -13.50 -21.67
C ARG A 103 6.75 -14.39 -20.46
N ASP A 104 7.91 -14.92 -20.06
CA ASP A 104 8.06 -15.69 -18.82
C ASP A 104 8.39 -14.75 -17.65
N SER A 105 7.62 -13.68 -17.52
CA SER A 105 7.78 -12.66 -16.48
C SER A 105 6.41 -12.18 -16.01
N ARG A 106 6.32 -11.95 -14.70
CA ARG A 106 5.08 -11.52 -14.04
C ARG A 106 5.03 -10.02 -13.80
N VAL A 107 3.82 -9.48 -13.66
CA VAL A 107 3.59 -8.05 -13.36
C VAL A 107 2.53 -7.85 -12.29
N VAL A 108 2.74 -6.87 -11.42
CA VAL A 108 1.79 -6.45 -10.38
C VAL A 108 1.63 -4.93 -10.49
N THR A 109 0.40 -4.49 -10.31
CA THR A 109 0.04 -3.09 -10.22
C THR A 109 -0.54 -2.79 -8.84
N ILE A 110 -0.32 -1.58 -8.32
CA ILE A 110 -0.82 -1.17 -7.01
C ILE A 110 -1.33 0.28 -7.13
N PRO A 111 -2.65 0.54 -6.99
CA PRO A 111 -3.15 1.90 -6.90
C PRO A 111 -2.48 2.64 -5.73
N HIS A 112 -1.97 3.82 -6.04
CA HIS A 112 -1.18 4.67 -5.15
C HIS A 112 -2.03 5.85 -4.67
N HIS A 113 -1.98 6.16 -3.36
CA HIS A 113 -2.75 7.22 -2.69
C HIS A 113 -4.14 7.48 -3.32
N PRO A 114 -5.02 6.45 -3.40
CA PRO A 114 -6.21 6.46 -4.26
C PRO A 114 -7.21 7.57 -3.91
N THR A 115 -7.13 8.08 -2.69
CA THR A 115 -8.02 9.08 -2.10
C THR A 115 -7.57 10.52 -2.35
N GLU A 116 -6.44 10.79 -3.01
CA GLU A 116 -5.99 12.18 -3.23
C GLU A 116 -6.91 12.90 -4.23
N ARG A 117 -7.45 14.05 -3.84
CA ARG A 117 -8.53 14.75 -4.59
C ARG A 117 -8.11 15.22 -5.99
N MET A 118 -6.85 15.59 -6.21
CA MET A 118 -6.32 16.00 -7.51
C MET A 118 -6.03 14.79 -8.41
N TYR A 119 -5.71 13.63 -7.84
CA TYR A 119 -5.40 12.38 -8.54
C TYR A 119 -6.28 11.21 -8.03
N PRO A 120 -7.61 11.30 -8.16
CA PRO A 120 -8.50 10.33 -7.55
C PRO A 120 -8.50 9.01 -8.34
N PHE A 121 -8.35 7.89 -7.63
CA PHE A 121 -8.58 6.55 -8.17
C PHE A 121 -9.95 6.06 -7.71
N ASP A 122 -10.91 5.98 -8.62
CA ASP A 122 -12.29 5.57 -8.34
C ASP A 122 -12.46 4.07 -8.59
N PHE A 123 -12.55 3.28 -7.52
CA PHE A 123 -12.81 1.83 -7.57
C PHE A 123 -14.18 1.51 -8.15
N SER A 124 -15.09 2.47 -8.10
CA SER A 124 -16.46 2.36 -8.56
C SER A 124 -16.53 2.56 -10.09
N ALA A 125 -15.66 3.38 -10.66
CA ALA A 125 -15.69 3.73 -12.08
C ALA A 125 -14.74 2.90 -12.96
N VAL A 126 -14.03 1.92 -12.39
CA VAL A 126 -13.05 1.09 -13.09
C VAL A 126 -13.49 -0.37 -13.14
N GLU A 127 -13.23 -1.03 -14.28
CA GLU A 127 -13.28 -2.49 -14.36
C GLU A 127 -12.03 -3.09 -13.69
N TYR A 128 -12.06 -3.16 -12.35
CA TYR A 128 -10.91 -3.54 -11.54
C TYR A 128 -10.41 -4.96 -11.84
N ASP A 129 -9.09 -5.13 -12.01
CA ASP A 129 -8.45 -6.44 -12.24
C ASP A 129 -7.75 -6.91 -10.96
N ASP A 130 -8.46 -7.67 -10.12
CA ASP A 130 -7.96 -8.17 -8.81
C ASP A 130 -6.71 -9.07 -8.89
N GLU A 131 -6.39 -9.62 -10.06
CA GLU A 131 -5.19 -10.44 -10.25
C GLU A 131 -3.97 -9.60 -10.63
N LEU A 132 -4.17 -8.56 -11.46
CA LEU A 132 -3.10 -7.60 -11.79
C LEU A 132 -2.93 -6.52 -10.73
N ALA A 133 -3.99 -6.18 -9.99
CA ALA A 133 -4.01 -5.21 -8.91
C ALA A 133 -4.45 -5.86 -7.58
N PRO A 134 -3.70 -6.86 -7.07
CA PRO A 134 -4.09 -7.59 -5.86
C PRO A 134 -3.96 -6.76 -4.58
N LEU A 135 -3.39 -5.57 -4.65
CA LEU A 135 -3.05 -4.71 -3.52
C LEU A 135 -3.44 -3.26 -3.77
N VAL A 136 -3.71 -2.54 -2.70
CA VAL A 136 -3.91 -1.08 -2.69
C VAL A 136 -3.04 -0.44 -1.62
N GLU A 137 -2.46 0.72 -1.92
CA GLU A 137 -1.74 1.49 -0.91
C GLU A 137 -2.74 2.06 0.12
N VAL A 138 -2.70 1.52 1.34
CA VAL A 138 -3.51 2.01 2.46
C VAL A 138 -2.86 3.21 3.14
N TYR A 139 -1.54 3.36 3.07
CA TYR A 139 -0.83 4.44 3.73
C TYR A 139 0.46 4.84 3.01
N SER A 140 0.71 6.14 2.97
CA SER A 140 2.01 6.71 2.65
C SER A 140 2.20 8.05 3.37
N GLN A 141 3.26 8.79 3.04
CA GLN A 141 3.46 10.13 3.60
C GLN A 141 2.29 11.10 3.33
N TRP A 142 1.43 10.79 2.36
CA TRP A 142 0.20 11.55 2.09
C TRP A 142 -0.80 11.41 3.22
N GLY A 143 -0.87 10.25 3.86
CA GLY A 143 -1.87 9.84 4.84
C GLY A 143 -2.35 8.41 4.60
N SER A 144 -3.40 8.05 5.32
CA SER A 144 -4.13 6.78 5.23
C SER A 144 -5.33 6.92 4.30
N GLY A 145 -5.45 6.01 3.34
CA GLY A 145 -6.64 5.83 2.49
C GLY A 145 -7.62 4.78 3.04
N GLU A 146 -7.50 4.36 4.30
CA GLU A 146 -8.37 3.33 4.88
C GLU A 146 -9.84 3.75 4.89
N LEU A 147 -10.13 4.96 5.40
CA LEU A 147 -11.46 5.55 5.56
C LEU A 147 -11.37 7.10 5.57
N PRO A 148 -12.48 7.83 5.44
CA PRO A 148 -12.50 9.30 5.50
C PRO A 148 -12.04 9.87 6.86
N GLY A 149 -11.51 11.10 6.84
CA GLY A 149 -11.12 11.85 8.05
C GLY A 149 -12.26 12.09 9.03
N ASP A 150 -13.44 12.45 8.53
CA ASP A 150 -14.63 12.69 9.34
C ASP A 150 -15.28 11.41 9.88
N GLU A 151 -14.90 10.24 9.34
CA GLU A 151 -15.27 8.91 9.84
C GLU A 151 -14.25 8.32 10.83
N GLY A 152 -13.28 9.11 11.27
CA GLY A 152 -12.34 8.74 12.32
C GLY A 152 -11.02 8.16 11.83
N ASN A 153 -10.62 8.45 10.59
CA ASN A 153 -9.24 8.21 10.15
C ASN A 153 -8.26 9.07 10.99
N PRO A 154 -7.30 8.46 11.71
CA PRO A 154 -6.32 9.21 12.48
C PRO A 154 -5.29 9.95 11.60
N PHE A 155 -5.17 9.56 10.32
CA PHE A 155 -4.21 10.11 9.36
C PHE A 155 -4.91 10.41 8.03
N PRO A 156 -5.92 11.29 7.97
CA PRO A 156 -6.55 11.65 6.69
C PRO A 156 -5.50 12.25 5.74
N LEU A 157 -5.74 12.19 4.42
CA LEU A 157 -4.77 12.73 3.48
C LEU A 157 -4.54 14.23 3.73
N ALA A 158 -3.29 14.58 4.02
CA ALA A 158 -2.89 15.94 4.39
C ALA A 158 -2.13 16.67 3.28
N MET A 159 -1.49 15.92 2.38
CA MET A 159 -0.68 16.44 1.28
C MET A 159 -1.55 16.78 0.06
N GLY A 160 -1.07 17.72 -0.76
CA GLY A 160 -1.71 18.08 -2.03
C GLY A 160 -3.03 18.82 -1.82
N ARG A 161 -4.12 18.27 -2.34
CA ARG A 161 -5.49 18.81 -2.15
C ARG A 161 -6.27 18.07 -1.07
N GLY A 162 -5.63 17.19 -0.32
CA GLY A 162 -6.26 16.36 0.71
C GLY A 162 -7.10 15.24 0.12
N GLU A 163 -7.91 14.61 0.97
CA GLU A 163 -8.77 13.49 0.57
C GLU A 163 -9.95 13.92 -0.33
N ALA A 164 -10.37 12.99 -1.18
CA ALA A 164 -11.54 13.08 -2.03
C ALA A 164 -12.81 13.27 -1.19
N ASP A 165 -13.77 14.03 -1.72
CA ASP A 165 -15.02 14.36 -1.02
C ASP A 165 -16.09 13.28 -1.16
N GLU A 166 -15.98 12.45 -2.21
CA GLU A 166 -16.98 11.46 -2.57
C GLU A 166 -16.51 10.05 -2.16
N PRO A 167 -17.44 9.13 -1.85
CA PRO A 167 -17.12 7.72 -1.69
C PRO A 167 -16.64 7.08 -3.00
N GLY A 168 -15.95 5.95 -2.90
CA GLY A 168 -15.48 5.14 -4.02
C GLY A 168 -13.96 5.12 -4.18
N HIS A 169 -13.24 5.79 -3.27
CA HIS A 169 -11.78 5.98 -3.33
C HIS A 169 -11.04 5.31 -2.17
N PHE A 170 -11.75 4.99 -1.08
CA PHE A 170 -11.13 4.44 0.13
C PHE A 170 -11.02 2.91 0.04
N VAL A 171 -10.09 2.34 0.80
CA VAL A 171 -9.91 0.89 0.89
C VAL A 171 -11.21 0.19 1.30
N ARG A 172 -11.93 0.76 2.28
CA ARG A 172 -13.22 0.21 2.72
C ARG A 172 -14.27 0.22 1.61
N ASP A 173 -14.26 1.23 0.75
CA ASP A 173 -15.15 1.29 -0.40
C ASP A 173 -14.83 0.13 -1.36
N ALA A 174 -13.56 -0.06 -1.70
CA ALA A 174 -13.12 -1.14 -2.58
C ALA A 174 -13.56 -2.52 -2.06
N LEU A 175 -13.36 -2.78 -0.76
CA LEU A 175 -13.79 -4.02 -0.12
C LEU A 175 -15.32 -4.17 -0.13
N SER A 176 -16.06 -3.08 0.09
CA SER A 176 -17.52 -3.11 0.10
C SER A 176 -18.14 -3.40 -1.28
N MET A 177 -17.45 -3.00 -2.36
CA MET A 177 -17.80 -3.31 -3.74
C MET A 177 -17.51 -4.77 -4.13
N GLY A 178 -16.72 -5.48 -3.32
CA GLY A 178 -16.32 -6.87 -3.56
C GLY A 178 -14.95 -7.05 -4.19
N HIS A 179 -14.15 -5.99 -4.34
CA HIS A 179 -12.78 -6.09 -4.87
C HIS A 179 -11.88 -6.84 -3.88
N ARG A 180 -11.01 -7.71 -4.39
CA ARG A 180 -10.12 -8.57 -3.59
C ARG A 180 -8.74 -7.95 -3.38
N VAL A 181 -8.71 -6.76 -2.77
CA VAL A 181 -7.48 -6.00 -2.55
C VAL A 181 -6.87 -6.24 -1.16
N GLY A 182 -5.58 -6.56 -1.11
CA GLY A 182 -4.75 -6.58 0.09
C GLY A 182 -4.15 -5.20 0.40
N LEU A 183 -3.59 -5.04 1.60
CA LEU A 183 -3.16 -3.74 2.12
C LEU A 183 -1.63 -3.62 2.13
N VAL A 184 -1.11 -2.57 1.49
CA VAL A 184 0.33 -2.28 1.41
C VAL A 184 0.59 -0.82 1.80
N ALA A 185 1.78 -0.50 2.28
CA ALA A 185 2.15 0.88 2.62
C ALA A 185 3.49 1.27 2.00
N GLY A 186 3.52 2.44 1.37
CA GLY A 186 4.68 2.98 0.67
C GLY A 186 5.24 4.21 1.37
N ALA A 187 6.54 4.49 1.19
CA ALA A 187 7.10 5.73 1.70
C ALA A 187 6.63 6.94 0.88
N ASP A 188 6.57 6.73 -0.44
CA ASP A 188 6.48 7.79 -1.46
C ASP A 188 7.49 8.92 -1.22
N TYR A 189 8.68 8.55 -0.78
CA TYR A 189 9.69 9.54 -0.40
C TYR A 189 10.31 10.17 -1.64
N HIS A 190 10.10 11.48 -1.81
CA HIS A 190 10.57 12.26 -2.96
C HIS A 190 12.04 12.71 -2.87
N GLY A 191 12.87 11.96 -2.13
CA GLY A 191 14.29 12.21 -1.96
C GLY A 191 15.14 10.95 -2.22
N PRO A 192 16.46 11.09 -2.36
CA PRO A 192 17.33 10.01 -2.86
C PRO A 192 17.72 8.96 -1.80
N HIS A 193 17.01 8.93 -0.66
CA HIS A 193 17.33 8.07 0.47
C HIS A 193 16.17 7.10 0.74
N PRO A 194 16.11 5.95 0.07
CA PRO A 194 15.12 4.92 0.35
C PRO A 194 15.09 4.55 1.84
N GLY A 195 13.89 4.36 2.38
CA GLY A 195 13.71 4.05 3.81
C GLY A 195 13.86 5.23 4.75
N HIS A 196 14.11 6.44 4.25
CA HIS A 196 13.99 7.66 5.04
C HIS A 196 12.60 8.26 4.84
N SER A 197 12.08 8.88 5.90
CA SER A 197 10.96 9.80 5.79
C SER A 197 11.32 11.05 6.56
N LEU A 198 11.45 12.15 5.84
CA LEU A 198 11.87 13.42 6.41
C LEU A 198 11.12 14.61 5.79
N ILE A 199 10.20 14.37 4.84
CA ILE A 199 9.41 15.46 4.24
C ILE A 199 8.47 16.08 5.29
N HIS A 200 8.03 15.30 6.29
CA HIS A 200 7.23 15.76 7.41
C HIS A 200 7.98 16.60 8.46
N ALA A 201 9.31 16.72 8.34
CA ALA A 201 10.12 17.49 9.29
C ALA A 201 9.94 19.01 9.05
N ASP A 202 10.35 19.81 10.05
CA ASP A 202 10.21 21.27 9.99
C ASP A 202 10.78 21.87 8.69
N PRO A 203 10.08 22.86 8.09
CA PRO A 203 10.49 23.45 6.83
C PRO A 203 11.78 24.24 7.02
N HIS A 204 12.76 24.02 6.13
CA HIS A 204 13.98 24.81 6.07
C HIS A 204 14.42 25.03 4.63
N LEU A 205 15.24 26.07 4.42
CA LEU A 205 15.92 26.26 3.15
C LEU A 205 17.08 25.25 3.06
N PRO A 206 17.15 24.41 2.02
CA PRO A 206 18.22 23.44 1.89
C PRO A 206 19.57 24.14 1.84
N SER A 207 20.48 23.69 2.70
CA SER A 207 21.88 24.11 2.72
C SER A 207 22.59 23.69 1.43
N VAL A 208 23.70 24.35 1.11
CA VAL A 208 24.54 23.97 -0.06
C VAL A 208 24.95 22.49 0.01
N ARG A 209 25.15 21.96 1.22
CA ARG A 209 25.48 20.55 1.42
C ARG A 209 24.33 19.63 1.01
N GLU A 210 23.10 19.95 1.41
CA GLU A 210 21.93 19.17 1.01
C GLU A 210 21.73 19.18 -0.51
N TRP A 211 21.92 20.32 -1.18
CA TRP A 211 21.87 20.36 -2.65
C TRP A 211 22.93 19.49 -3.33
N VAL A 212 24.12 19.37 -2.73
CA VAL A 212 25.22 18.55 -3.27
C VAL A 212 24.99 17.06 -3.00
N ASP A 213 24.55 16.72 -1.78
CA ASP A 213 24.38 15.34 -1.32
C ASP A 213 23.08 14.73 -1.88
N ASP A 214 21.96 15.48 -1.85
CA ASP A 214 20.64 14.99 -2.21
C ASP A 214 20.22 15.36 -3.65
N GLY A 215 20.94 16.30 -4.27
CA GLY A 215 20.59 16.84 -5.57
C GLY A 215 19.39 17.80 -5.54
N VAL A 216 18.97 18.23 -6.72
CA VAL A 216 17.82 19.11 -6.90
C VAL A 216 16.60 18.24 -7.20
N GLY A 217 15.64 18.19 -6.27
CA GLY A 217 14.47 17.34 -6.40
C GLY A 217 13.26 17.81 -5.60
N TRP A 218 12.19 17.04 -5.71
CA TRP A 218 10.89 17.33 -5.12
C TRP A 218 10.92 17.45 -3.59
N SER A 219 11.68 16.60 -2.90
CA SER A 219 11.86 16.69 -1.44
C SER A 219 12.30 18.08 -0.96
N SER A 220 13.18 18.76 -1.71
CA SER A 220 13.61 20.12 -1.38
C SER A 220 12.47 21.14 -1.53
N ILE A 221 11.65 20.99 -2.57
CA ILE A 221 10.54 21.91 -2.87
C ILE A 221 9.42 21.75 -1.82
N TRP A 222 9.01 20.50 -1.57
CA TRP A 222 7.95 20.20 -0.62
C TRP A 222 8.28 20.67 0.80
N ARG A 223 9.53 20.51 1.23
CA ARG A 223 9.99 21.05 2.52
C ARG A 223 9.95 22.57 2.58
N VAL A 224 10.39 23.27 1.54
CA VAL A 224 10.36 24.74 1.51
C VAL A 224 8.93 25.27 1.54
N TRP A 225 8.00 24.57 0.88
CA TRP A 225 6.57 24.93 0.88
C TRP A 225 5.83 24.53 2.16
N ASN A 226 6.50 23.83 3.08
CA ASN A 226 5.90 23.29 4.29
C ASN A 226 4.65 22.45 3.98
N GLU A 227 4.79 21.58 2.98
CA GLU A 227 3.73 20.67 2.58
C GLU A 227 3.39 19.73 3.74
N ARG A 228 2.10 19.69 4.11
CA ARG A 228 1.68 18.85 5.23
C ARG A 228 1.79 17.40 4.83
N SER A 229 2.55 16.64 5.60
CA SER A 229 2.79 15.23 5.34
C SER A 229 3.01 14.48 6.65
N TYR A 230 2.92 13.17 6.58
CA TYR A 230 3.23 12.25 7.65
C TYR A 230 4.58 11.56 7.39
N PRO A 231 5.11 10.83 8.38
CA PRO A 231 6.10 9.80 8.09
C PRO A 231 5.62 8.84 6.99
N GLY A 232 6.55 8.30 6.22
CA GLY A 232 6.25 7.38 5.14
C GLY A 232 5.75 6.04 5.67
N GLY A 233 5.14 5.24 4.80
CA GLY A 233 4.81 3.85 5.07
C GLY A 233 6.01 2.90 4.89
N LEU A 234 5.84 1.67 5.38
CA LEU A 234 6.68 0.52 5.14
C LEU A 234 5.79 -0.68 4.84
N SER A 235 6.27 -1.58 3.99
CA SER A 235 5.62 -2.86 3.76
C SER A 235 6.46 -4.00 4.31
N ALA A 236 5.81 -4.91 5.01
CA ALA A 236 6.40 -6.15 5.44
C ALA A 236 6.02 -7.27 4.46
N PHE A 237 6.99 -8.11 4.11
CA PHE A 237 6.82 -9.22 3.18
C PHE A 237 6.92 -10.54 3.93
N ARG A 238 5.91 -11.40 3.79
CA ARG A 238 5.97 -12.78 4.27
C ARG A 238 6.47 -13.66 3.13
N ALA A 239 7.78 -13.70 2.97
CA ALA A 239 8.48 -14.50 1.98
C ALA A 239 9.30 -15.61 2.64
N PRO A 240 9.37 -16.82 2.05
CA PRO A 240 10.20 -17.90 2.59
C PRO A 240 11.71 -17.60 2.49
N GLU A 241 12.09 -16.76 1.53
CA GLU A 241 13.48 -16.37 1.23
C GLU A 241 13.51 -14.90 0.82
N LEU A 242 14.63 -14.22 1.05
CA LEU A 242 14.86 -12.84 0.59
C LEU A 242 15.39 -12.84 -0.84
N THR A 243 14.56 -13.26 -1.79
CA THR A 243 14.84 -13.24 -3.23
C THR A 243 13.81 -12.38 -3.95
N ARG A 244 14.13 -11.92 -5.17
CA ARG A 244 13.21 -11.09 -5.96
C ARG A 244 11.92 -11.85 -6.26
N GLU A 245 12.04 -13.11 -6.64
CA GLU A 245 10.93 -13.99 -7.00
C GLU A 245 10.01 -14.23 -5.80
N ALA A 246 10.57 -14.50 -4.62
CA ALA A 246 9.79 -14.74 -3.40
C ALA A 246 9.09 -13.47 -2.90
N VAL A 247 9.79 -12.32 -2.94
CA VAL A 247 9.22 -11.01 -2.59
C VAL A 247 8.12 -10.62 -3.56
N PHE A 248 8.30 -10.85 -4.87
CA PHE A 248 7.31 -10.57 -5.89
C PHE A 248 6.07 -11.47 -5.74
N GLU A 249 6.28 -12.75 -5.43
CA GLU A 249 5.20 -13.68 -5.12
C GLU A 249 4.39 -13.21 -3.90
N SER A 250 5.05 -12.65 -2.87
CA SER A 250 4.33 -12.08 -1.72
C SER A 250 3.41 -10.93 -2.13
N LEU A 251 3.81 -10.08 -3.08
CA LEU A 251 2.93 -9.03 -3.61
C LEU A 251 1.72 -9.62 -4.32
N ARG A 252 1.94 -10.60 -5.22
CA ARG A 252 0.87 -11.26 -5.97
C ARG A 252 -0.14 -11.97 -5.10
N SER A 253 0.37 -12.71 -4.14
CA SER A 253 -0.43 -13.54 -3.26
C SER A 253 -0.99 -12.77 -2.07
N ARG A 254 -0.85 -11.44 -1.96
CA ARG A 254 -1.29 -10.65 -0.80
C ARG A 254 -0.64 -11.06 0.53
N ARG A 255 0.54 -11.69 0.49
CA ARG A 255 1.37 -12.04 1.66
C ARG A 255 2.20 -10.86 2.13
N VAL A 256 1.57 -9.70 2.21
CA VAL A 256 2.17 -8.44 2.64
C VAL A 256 1.24 -7.73 3.61
N TYR A 257 1.79 -6.80 4.38
CA TYR A 257 1.00 -5.91 5.21
C TYR A 257 1.69 -4.55 5.33
N GLY A 258 0.91 -3.50 5.55
CA GLY A 258 1.41 -2.13 5.68
C GLY A 258 1.68 -1.74 7.14
N THR A 259 2.72 -0.94 7.38
CA THR A 259 2.98 -0.24 8.65
C THR A 259 3.58 1.14 8.40
N THR A 260 3.78 1.95 9.43
CA THR A 260 4.18 3.37 9.33
C THR A 260 5.57 3.60 9.90
N GLN A 261 6.40 4.39 9.23
CA GLN A 261 7.69 4.82 9.78
C GLN A 261 7.54 5.74 11.01
N PRO A 262 8.51 5.75 11.92
CA PRO A 262 9.68 4.85 12.00
C PRO A 262 9.32 3.46 12.57
N HIS A 263 8.05 3.22 12.88
CA HIS A 263 7.58 2.04 13.57
C HIS A 263 7.64 0.79 12.68
N ARG A 264 8.05 -0.32 13.28
CA ARG A 264 8.16 -1.63 12.60
C ARG A 264 7.27 -2.62 13.31
N ILE A 265 5.97 -2.37 13.21
CA ILE A 265 4.97 -3.18 13.92
C ILE A 265 4.90 -4.54 13.23
N LEU A 266 5.07 -5.60 14.01
CA LEU A 266 4.77 -6.95 13.57
C LEU A 266 3.26 -7.16 13.71
N ALA A 267 2.62 -7.62 12.63
CA ALA A 267 1.18 -7.85 12.60
C ALA A 267 0.87 -9.18 11.92
N SER A 268 0.11 -10.01 12.61
CA SER A 268 -0.43 -11.26 12.10
C SER A 268 -1.91 -11.40 12.39
N LEU A 269 -2.62 -11.97 11.42
CA LEU A 269 -4.04 -12.25 11.47
C LEU A 269 -4.27 -13.63 10.84
N SER A 270 -5.19 -14.40 11.42
CA SER A 270 -5.78 -15.56 10.76
C SER A 270 -7.28 -15.65 11.05
N VAL A 271 -8.05 -16.14 10.08
CA VAL A 271 -9.50 -16.37 10.23
C VAL A 271 -9.80 -17.80 9.83
N GLY A 272 -10.34 -18.60 10.75
CA GLY A 272 -10.53 -20.04 10.58
C GLY A 272 -9.23 -20.80 10.27
N GLY A 273 -8.08 -20.26 10.70
CA GLY A 273 -6.75 -20.80 10.40
C GLY A 273 -6.19 -20.43 9.03
N VAL A 274 -6.88 -19.60 8.24
CA VAL A 274 -6.39 -19.06 6.96
C VAL A 274 -5.70 -17.71 7.20
N GLU A 275 -4.47 -17.56 6.74
CA GLU A 275 -3.74 -16.29 6.73
C GLU A 275 -3.90 -15.54 5.40
N PRO A 276 -3.65 -14.21 5.35
CA PRO A 276 -3.56 -13.46 4.10
C PRO A 276 -2.56 -14.11 3.13
N GLY A 277 -3.05 -14.46 1.95
CA GLY A 277 -2.31 -15.12 0.89
C GLY A 277 -2.22 -16.64 0.95
N GLU A 278 -2.96 -17.26 1.85
CA GLU A 278 -3.29 -18.69 1.79
C GLU A 278 -4.67 -18.88 1.18
N ASN A 279 -4.82 -19.87 0.28
CA ASN A 279 -6.09 -20.15 -0.41
C ASN A 279 -6.74 -18.89 -1.04
N ASP A 280 -5.93 -18.05 -1.67
CA ASP A 280 -6.37 -16.75 -2.18
C ASP A 280 -6.99 -15.85 -1.08
N SER A 281 -6.38 -15.87 0.11
CA SER A 281 -6.87 -15.22 1.33
C SER A 281 -8.31 -15.59 1.68
N SER A 282 -8.78 -16.79 1.34
CA SER A 282 -10.20 -17.15 1.44
C SER A 282 -10.44 -18.37 2.33
N LEU A 283 -11.42 -18.24 3.22
CA LEU A 283 -12.01 -19.32 4.00
C LEU A 283 -13.43 -19.57 3.52
N ARG A 284 -13.76 -20.80 3.11
CA ARG A 284 -15.14 -21.18 2.77
C ARG A 284 -15.80 -21.94 3.90
N LEU A 285 -16.98 -21.49 4.30
CA LEU A 285 -17.79 -22.15 5.33
C LEU A 285 -18.74 -23.20 4.75
N ALA A 286 -19.06 -24.21 5.55
CA ALA A 286 -20.09 -25.21 5.29
C ALA A 286 -21.51 -24.72 5.65
N ALA A 287 -21.61 -23.74 6.56
CA ALA A 287 -22.85 -23.03 6.87
C ALA A 287 -22.57 -21.53 7.07
N ARG A 288 -23.54 -20.65 6.78
CA ARG A 288 -23.34 -19.19 6.93
C ARG A 288 -23.01 -18.79 8.36
N ASP A 289 -23.57 -19.51 9.33
CA ASP A 289 -23.41 -19.33 10.77
C ASP A 289 -22.35 -20.28 11.38
N GLU A 290 -21.50 -20.91 10.54
CA GLU A 290 -20.41 -21.75 11.04
C GLU A 290 -19.42 -20.89 11.85
N PRO A 291 -19.18 -21.24 13.14
CA PRO A 291 -18.25 -20.48 13.96
C PRO A 291 -16.83 -20.56 13.41
N ARG A 292 -16.15 -19.41 13.33
CA ARG A 292 -14.75 -19.31 12.91
C ARG A 292 -13.94 -18.61 13.98
N LYS A 293 -12.73 -19.10 14.20
CA LYS A 293 -11.78 -18.51 15.12
C LYS A 293 -11.02 -17.40 14.42
N VAL A 294 -10.98 -16.21 15.00
CA VAL A 294 -10.18 -15.07 14.55
C VAL A 294 -9.01 -14.94 15.52
N GLU A 295 -7.78 -14.97 15.02
CA GLU A 295 -6.56 -14.89 15.83
C GLU A 295 -5.69 -13.75 15.34
N VAL A 296 -5.12 -13.00 16.28
CA VAL A 296 -4.19 -11.91 15.99
C VAL A 296 -2.97 -12.02 16.88
N GLU A 297 -1.82 -11.70 16.30
CA GLU A 297 -0.56 -11.55 17.03
C GLU A 297 0.11 -10.26 16.58
N VAL A 298 0.48 -9.41 17.54
CA VAL A 298 1.10 -8.13 17.27
C VAL A 298 2.29 -7.87 18.18
N ALA A 299 3.28 -7.16 17.67
CA ALA A 299 4.40 -6.63 18.46
C ALA A 299 4.79 -5.23 17.97
N GLY A 300 4.81 -4.27 18.89
CA GLY A 300 5.19 -2.89 18.64
C GLY A 300 6.64 -2.58 19.02
N THR A 301 7.16 -1.50 18.44
CA THR A 301 8.45 -0.89 18.84
C THR A 301 8.27 0.15 19.96
N ALA A 302 7.02 0.54 20.23
CA ALA A 302 6.57 1.44 21.28
C ALA A 302 5.21 0.94 21.84
N PRO A 303 4.61 1.60 22.85
CA PRO A 303 3.35 1.16 23.44
C PRO A 303 2.23 0.98 22.42
N LEU A 304 1.66 -0.22 22.34
CA LEU A 304 0.49 -0.50 21.51
C LEU A 304 -0.77 -0.10 22.26
N GLU A 305 -1.49 0.91 21.79
CA GLU A 305 -2.74 1.36 22.43
C GLU A 305 -3.83 0.28 22.31
N ARG A 306 -4.07 -0.16 21.07
CA ARG A 306 -5.18 -1.07 20.75
C ARG A 306 -4.88 -1.91 19.51
N VAL A 307 -5.56 -3.05 19.47
CA VAL A 307 -5.68 -3.92 18.30
C VAL A 307 -7.15 -4.02 17.94
N GLU A 308 -7.47 -3.79 16.68
CA GLU A 308 -8.83 -3.79 16.15
C GLU A 308 -8.94 -4.78 14.99
N MET A 309 -9.96 -5.63 15.04
CA MET A 309 -10.40 -6.38 13.88
C MET A 309 -11.54 -5.62 13.21
N VAL A 310 -11.34 -5.27 11.95
CA VAL A 310 -12.35 -4.66 11.09
C VAL A 310 -13.01 -5.76 10.27
N LYS A 311 -14.34 -5.81 10.30
CA LYS A 311 -15.18 -6.71 9.50
C LYS A 311 -16.12 -5.85 8.66
N ASN A 312 -16.11 -6.02 7.35
CA ASN A 312 -17.03 -5.33 6.43
C ASN A 312 -17.04 -3.80 6.60
N GLY A 313 -15.86 -3.21 6.85
CA GLY A 313 -15.70 -1.77 7.03
C GLY A 313 -16.01 -1.25 8.43
N GLU A 314 -16.44 -2.09 9.38
CA GLU A 314 -16.73 -1.70 10.75
C GLU A 314 -15.80 -2.37 11.76
N THR A 315 -15.45 -1.68 12.85
CA THR A 315 -14.68 -2.28 13.95
C THR A 315 -15.52 -3.36 14.64
N TRP A 316 -15.23 -4.63 14.40
CA TRP A 316 -15.94 -5.78 14.96
C TRP A 316 -15.49 -6.11 16.38
N ARG A 317 -14.18 -6.09 16.63
CA ARG A 317 -13.59 -6.30 17.96
C ARG A 317 -12.43 -5.33 18.19
N SER A 318 -12.27 -4.94 19.45
CA SER A 318 -11.16 -4.08 19.89
C SER A 318 -10.59 -4.64 21.20
N HIS A 319 -9.27 -4.63 21.32
CA HIS A 319 -8.54 -5.03 22.51
C HIS A 319 -7.50 -3.96 22.86
N ALA A 320 -7.63 -3.35 24.03
CA ALA A 320 -6.63 -2.42 24.55
C ALA A 320 -5.42 -3.20 25.12
N ILE A 321 -4.21 -2.70 24.91
CA ILE A 321 -2.98 -3.34 25.41
C ILE A 321 -2.31 -2.44 26.47
N THR A 322 -1.45 -1.51 26.05
CA THR A 322 -0.80 -0.57 26.96
C THR A 322 -0.40 0.71 26.24
N SER A 323 -0.70 1.85 26.87
CA SER A 323 -0.24 3.18 26.43
C SER A 323 0.91 3.69 27.30
N ASP A 324 1.43 2.87 28.21
CA ASP A 324 2.50 3.25 29.14
C ASP A 324 3.88 3.16 28.45
N PRO A 325 4.58 4.29 28.21
CA PRO A 325 5.90 4.31 27.59
C PRO A 325 7.01 3.70 28.46
N ASP A 326 6.77 3.57 29.77
CA ASP A 326 7.72 3.00 30.73
C ASP A 326 7.54 1.49 30.92
N ALA A 327 6.54 0.89 30.26
CA ALA A 327 6.32 -0.55 30.31
C ALA A 327 7.45 -1.33 29.60
N PRO A 328 7.75 -2.57 30.03
CA PRO A 328 8.76 -3.38 29.36
C PRO A 328 8.34 -3.72 27.92
N LEU A 329 9.30 -3.98 27.02
CA LEU A 329 9.01 -4.32 25.61
C LEU A 329 8.05 -5.51 25.45
N SER A 330 8.08 -6.48 26.38
CA SER A 330 7.14 -7.61 26.40
C SER A 330 5.68 -7.22 26.68
N ALA A 331 5.43 -5.98 27.12
CA ALA A 331 4.09 -5.42 27.26
C ALA A 331 3.59 -4.79 25.95
N TYR A 332 4.46 -4.58 24.96
CA TYR A 332 4.11 -4.06 23.64
C TYR A 332 3.76 -5.19 22.66
N THR A 333 3.34 -6.34 23.19
CA THR A 333 2.94 -7.51 22.41
C THR A 333 1.58 -8.00 22.86
N ALA A 334 0.76 -8.47 21.94
CA ALA A 334 -0.51 -9.12 22.28
C ALA A 334 -0.80 -10.28 21.34
N THR A 335 -1.33 -11.35 21.92
CA THR A 335 -1.94 -12.46 21.20
C THR A 335 -3.39 -12.52 21.65
N VAL A 336 -4.32 -12.29 20.73
CA VAL A 336 -5.75 -12.23 21.02
C VAL A 336 -6.50 -13.18 20.11
N SER A 337 -7.53 -13.83 20.65
CA SER A 337 -8.41 -14.67 19.86
C SER A 337 -9.86 -14.42 20.21
N TRP A 338 -10.69 -14.37 19.18
CA TRP A 338 -12.14 -14.30 19.27
C TRP A 338 -12.78 -15.43 18.48
N THR A 339 -14.01 -15.77 18.81
CA THR A 339 -14.88 -16.57 17.94
C THR A 339 -15.88 -15.63 17.31
N ASP A 340 -15.99 -15.69 15.99
CA ASP A 340 -17.11 -15.10 15.27
C ASP A 340 -18.11 -16.23 14.96
N ASP A 341 -19.32 -16.10 15.46
CA ASP A 341 -20.49 -16.95 15.23
C ASP A 341 -21.63 -16.19 14.52
N ASP A 342 -21.40 -14.93 14.11
CA ASP A 342 -22.36 -14.16 13.32
C ASP A 342 -22.47 -14.76 11.91
N PRO A 343 -23.66 -14.82 11.29
CA PRO A 343 -23.78 -15.31 9.92
C PRO A 343 -22.95 -14.45 8.95
N VAL A 344 -22.42 -15.05 7.89
CA VAL A 344 -21.80 -14.31 6.78
C VAL A 344 -22.90 -13.54 6.04
N GLU A 345 -22.79 -12.21 6.04
CA GLU A 345 -23.76 -11.30 5.41
C GLU A 345 -23.22 -10.71 4.11
N GLY A 346 -21.90 -10.56 3.99
CA GLY A 346 -21.25 -9.88 2.89
C GLY A 346 -21.39 -8.36 2.99
N THR A 347 -21.20 -7.68 1.87
CA THR A 347 -21.31 -6.22 1.76
C THR A 347 -22.12 -5.83 0.55
N VAL A 348 -22.78 -4.68 0.61
CA VAL A 348 -23.50 -4.10 -0.53
C VAL A 348 -23.06 -2.65 -0.65
N TRP A 349 -22.49 -2.30 -1.81
CA TRP A 349 -22.21 -0.91 -2.16
C TRP A 349 -23.40 -0.29 -2.88
N ASP A 350 -23.92 -0.97 -3.91
CA ASP A 350 -25.14 -0.61 -4.61
C ASP A 350 -25.80 -1.83 -5.28
N ASP A 351 -26.75 -1.59 -6.20
CA ASP A 351 -27.51 -2.64 -6.89
C ASP A 351 -26.62 -3.58 -7.72
N ASP A 352 -25.46 -3.11 -8.20
CA ASP A 352 -24.57 -3.85 -9.12
C ASP A 352 -23.30 -4.35 -8.41
N ARG A 353 -22.86 -3.69 -7.34
CA ARG A 353 -21.58 -3.93 -6.65
C ARG A 353 -21.80 -4.40 -5.23
N ARG A 354 -21.37 -5.64 -4.95
CA ARG A 354 -21.54 -6.30 -3.65
C ARG A 354 -20.54 -7.44 -3.49
N SER A 355 -20.26 -7.79 -2.23
CA SER A 355 -19.56 -9.03 -1.87
C SER A 355 -20.54 -10.01 -1.21
N ALA A 356 -20.46 -11.30 -1.57
CA ALA A 356 -21.13 -12.34 -0.80
C ALA A 356 -20.34 -12.75 0.46
N ALA A 357 -19.05 -12.42 0.50
CA ALA A 357 -18.12 -12.78 1.55
C ALA A 357 -17.93 -11.63 2.54
N ASP A 358 -17.71 -11.98 3.81
CA ASP A 358 -17.26 -11.02 4.80
C ASP A 358 -15.74 -10.81 4.66
N ALA A 359 -15.27 -9.55 4.71
CA ALA A 359 -13.84 -9.22 4.67
C ALA A 359 -13.34 -8.82 6.06
N TYR A 360 -12.28 -9.48 6.53
CA TYR A 360 -11.64 -9.22 7.82
C TYR A 360 -10.24 -8.68 7.61
N TYR A 361 -9.91 -7.55 8.19
CA TYR A 361 -8.54 -7.07 8.26
C TYR A 361 -8.21 -6.51 9.65
N LEU A 362 -6.93 -6.53 9.98
CA LEU A 362 -6.39 -6.08 11.23
C LEU A 362 -5.97 -4.62 11.14
N ARG A 363 -6.27 -3.82 12.17
CA ARG A 363 -5.73 -2.48 12.38
C ARG A 363 -5.09 -2.39 13.76
N VAL A 364 -3.88 -1.86 13.84
CA VAL A 364 -3.14 -1.71 15.09
C VAL A 364 -2.84 -0.23 15.32
N THR A 365 -3.02 0.28 16.54
CA THR A 365 -2.62 1.65 16.90
C THR A 365 -1.48 1.60 17.91
N GLN A 366 -0.38 2.26 17.57
CA GLN A 366 0.77 2.45 18.45
C GLN A 366 0.85 3.91 18.92
N VAL A 367 0.98 4.09 20.22
CA VAL A 367 1.22 5.40 20.84
C VAL A 367 2.66 5.82 20.55
N PRO A 368 2.90 7.07 20.14
CA PRO A 368 4.26 7.55 19.94
C PRO A 368 5.01 7.63 21.28
N ARG A 369 6.34 7.50 21.23
CA ARG A 369 7.18 8.06 22.31
C ARG A 369 7.29 9.58 22.10
N ASP A 370 7.68 10.32 23.13
CA ASP A 370 7.78 11.79 23.08
C ASP A 370 8.38 12.30 21.75
N CYS A 371 7.66 13.23 21.10
CA CYS A 371 8.01 13.84 19.81
C CYS A 371 7.95 12.93 18.55
N GLU A 372 7.43 11.70 18.64
CA GLU A 372 7.18 10.83 17.48
C GLU A 372 5.73 10.95 16.96
N PHE A 373 5.50 10.58 15.70
CA PHE A 373 4.15 10.39 15.17
C PHE A 373 3.55 9.06 15.66
N PRO A 374 2.23 8.98 15.91
CA PRO A 374 1.58 7.72 16.24
C PRO A 374 1.78 6.72 15.11
N GLY A 375 1.94 5.44 15.47
CA GLY A 375 2.15 4.37 14.52
C GLY A 375 0.89 3.58 14.24
N THR A 376 0.82 2.97 13.06
CA THR A 376 -0.27 2.05 12.73
C THR A 376 0.23 0.94 11.81
N ALA A 377 -0.55 -0.15 11.75
CA ALA A 377 -0.34 -1.24 10.83
C ALA A 377 -1.68 -1.82 10.37
N TRP A 378 -1.68 -2.32 9.15
CA TRP A 378 -2.83 -2.96 8.52
C TRP A 378 -2.40 -4.28 7.90
N ALA A 379 -3.07 -5.37 8.27
CA ALA A 379 -2.82 -6.70 7.69
C ALA A 379 -4.13 -7.34 7.22
N GLY A 380 -4.06 -8.07 6.11
CA GLY A 380 -5.23 -8.68 5.45
C GLY A 380 -5.58 -8.02 4.12
N PRO A 381 -6.82 -8.21 3.64
CA PRO A 381 -7.90 -8.98 4.27
C PRO A 381 -7.77 -10.51 4.20
N VAL A 382 -8.60 -11.20 4.98
CA VAL A 382 -9.05 -12.57 4.75
C VAL A 382 -10.56 -12.53 4.48
N TRP A 383 -11.00 -13.17 3.41
CA TRP A 383 -12.41 -13.25 3.01
C TRP A 383 -13.05 -14.54 3.52
N VAL A 384 -14.21 -14.43 4.16
CA VAL A 384 -15.01 -15.57 4.62
C VAL A 384 -16.21 -15.73 3.71
N GLU A 385 -16.15 -16.76 2.87
CA GLU A 385 -17.14 -17.09 1.85
C GLU A 385 -18.30 -17.90 2.46
N PRO A 386 -19.56 -17.59 2.12
CA PRO A 386 -20.68 -18.44 2.49
C PRO A 386 -20.64 -19.79 1.73
N PRO A 387 -21.49 -20.76 2.10
CA PRO A 387 -21.68 -21.97 1.31
C PRO A 387 -22.16 -21.67 -0.11
N ASP A 388 -21.86 -22.57 -1.05
CA ASP A 388 -22.28 -22.52 -2.46
C ASP A 388 -23.80 -22.39 -2.68
#